data_AF-A0A8E1QVN2-F1
#
_entry.id   AF-A0A8E1QVN2-F1
#
_cell.length_a   1.000
_cell.length_b   1.000
_cell.length_c   1.000
_cell.angle_alpha   90.00
_cell.angle_beta   90.00
_cell.angle_gamma   90.00
#
_symmetry.space_group_name_H-M   'P 1'
#
loop_
_entity.id
_entity.type
_entity.pdbx_description
1 polymer ?
#
loop_
_entity_poly.entity_id
_entity_poly.type
_entity_poly.pdbx_seq_one_letter_code
_entity_poly.pdbx_strand_id
1 'polypeptide(L)'
;MITFSNFLLHVLKIIRPDNKEVVLDDKRLTKIFKSIIKSEKDAASFSIEFIMKLLDLRLLFDKYIIKRKQDKWSLKKLLPQKADKDKYYYKDTFSQTEYEDDGSGQNRNMIMLLSMFHVSAPTQIYKHWMNASLYYVYNHRNTNATEYAEYLWNLSKAYMLDRYLAIPENKVPFETIIFENNGKSVNHGKDILWSNINIDEYPQKGEHVENFVFNFYDYLLLKETKDTDFEFSYRTSVEHFYPQHPTDKDPMDFNHLHSFGNLCLVSRGMNSKFTNNLPGAKYENFGDVKAMKTYSLKLKSMMNTIKKGERWDETKIAQKEQEAKELFCKALL
;
A
#
# COMPACT_ATOMS: atom_id res chain seq x y z
N MET A 1 -7.34 7.25 8.43
CA MET A 1 -6.92 8.59 7.96
C MET A 1 -5.93 9.19 8.95
N ILE A 2 -5.18 10.21 8.56
CA ILE A 2 -4.21 10.91 9.43
C ILE A 2 -4.89 11.89 10.37
N THR A 3 -4.25 12.19 11.50
CA THR A 3 -4.62 13.29 12.39
C THR A 3 -4.13 14.63 11.84
N PHE A 4 -4.70 15.73 12.31
CA PHE A 4 -4.18 17.07 12.00
C PHE A 4 -2.71 17.21 12.45
N SER A 5 -2.37 16.72 13.64
CA SER A 5 -1.00 16.71 14.15
C SER A 5 -0.02 15.99 13.22
N ASN A 6 -0.38 14.80 12.70
CA ASN A 6 0.43 14.13 11.69
C ASN A 6 0.52 14.94 10.39
N PHE A 7 -0.57 15.57 9.96
CA PHE A 7 -0.56 16.39 8.75
C PHE A 7 0.41 17.58 8.84
N LEU A 8 0.52 18.23 10.01
CA LEU A 8 1.52 19.28 10.26
C LEU A 8 2.96 18.77 10.04
N LEU A 9 3.26 17.53 10.44
CA LEU A 9 4.57 16.92 10.22
C LEU A 9 4.81 16.59 8.75
N HIS A 10 3.79 16.16 8.00
CA HIS A 10 3.90 15.98 6.54
C HIS A 10 4.27 17.28 5.83
N VAL A 11 3.60 18.38 6.21
CA VAL A 11 3.87 19.72 5.68
C VAL A 11 5.28 20.16 6.04
N LEU A 12 5.66 20.03 7.31
CA LEU A 12 7.00 20.39 7.77
C LEU A 12 8.09 19.59 7.05
N LYS A 13 7.88 18.28 6.84
CA LYS A 13 8.83 17.42 6.14
C LYS A 13 8.99 17.81 4.67
N ILE A 14 7.93 18.28 4.01
CA ILE A 14 8.01 18.81 2.64
C ILE A 14 8.77 20.14 2.59
N ILE A 15 8.63 20.98 3.62
CA ILE A 15 9.32 22.29 3.72
C ILE A 15 10.81 22.13 4.09
N ARG A 16 11.14 21.09 4.85
CA ARG A 16 12.50 20.76 5.33
C ARG A 16 12.83 19.29 5.05
N PRO A 17 12.97 18.87 3.77
CA PRO A 17 13.21 17.47 3.41
C PRO A 17 14.50 16.92 4.00
N ASP A 18 15.57 17.74 3.99
CA ASP A 18 16.91 17.36 4.44
C ASP A 18 17.05 17.29 5.97
N ASN A 19 16.06 17.80 6.71
CA ASN A 19 16.11 17.77 8.16
C ASN A 19 15.69 16.39 8.69
N LYS A 20 16.68 15.63 9.18
CA LYS A 20 16.50 14.28 9.74
C LYS A 20 15.76 14.26 11.09
N GLU A 21 15.66 15.39 11.79
CA GLU A 21 14.87 15.47 13.04
C GLU A 21 13.36 15.45 12.77
N VAL A 22 12.95 15.91 11.58
CA VAL A 22 11.54 15.95 11.16
C VAL A 22 11.11 14.54 10.75
N VAL A 23 10.53 13.82 11.71
CA VAL A 23 9.93 12.51 11.50
C VAL A 23 8.40 12.59 11.53
N LEU A 24 7.74 11.62 10.90
CA LEU A 24 6.28 11.53 10.82
C LEU A 24 5.69 10.82 12.05
N ASP A 25 6.05 11.29 13.25
CA ASP A 25 5.57 10.78 14.54
C ASP A 25 5.00 11.95 15.38
N ASP A 26 3.68 12.00 15.52
CA ASP A 26 2.97 13.09 16.18
C ASP A 26 3.26 13.18 17.68
N LYS A 27 3.72 12.11 18.33
CA LYS A 27 4.21 12.18 19.71
C LYS A 27 5.43 13.07 19.86
N ARG A 28 6.19 13.28 18.78
CA ARG A 28 7.37 14.14 18.74
C ARG A 28 7.08 15.54 18.22
N LEU A 29 5.83 15.85 17.83
CA LEU A 29 5.43 17.10 17.19
C LEU A 29 5.99 18.34 17.91
N THR A 30 5.69 18.50 19.20
CA THR A 30 6.10 19.68 19.97
C THR A 30 7.63 19.80 20.06
N LYS A 31 8.34 18.67 20.21
CA LYS A 31 9.81 18.67 20.26
C LYS A 31 10.39 19.12 18.92
N ILE A 32 9.86 18.57 17.82
CA ILE A 32 10.30 18.89 16.45
C ILE A 32 10.09 20.36 16.16
N PHE A 33 8.87 20.89 16.32
CA PHE A 33 8.58 22.31 16.04
C PHE A 33 9.39 23.26 16.90
N LYS A 34 9.60 22.96 18.19
CA LYS A 34 10.47 23.77 19.06
C LYS A 34 11.92 23.78 18.56
N SER A 35 12.43 22.65 18.08
CA SER A 35 13.78 22.56 17.51
C SER A 35 13.89 23.41 16.24
N ILE A 36 12.96 23.23 15.30
CA ILE A 36 12.93 23.98 14.04
C ILE A 36 12.84 25.48 14.28
N ILE A 37 11.85 25.95 15.04
CA ILE A 37 11.64 27.38 15.29
C ILE A 37 12.89 28.03 15.92
N LYS A 38 13.59 27.32 16.81
CA LYS A 38 14.85 27.81 17.40
C LYS A 38 16.00 27.90 16.40
N SER A 39 16.01 27.05 15.37
CA SER A 39 17.03 27.05 14.33
C SER A 39 16.79 28.07 13.21
N GLU A 40 15.56 28.57 13.08
CA GLU A 40 15.20 29.56 12.06
C GLU A 40 15.76 30.95 12.41
N LYS A 41 16.36 31.62 11.42
CA LYS A 41 16.88 32.99 11.60
C LYS A 41 15.76 33.99 11.90
N ASP A 42 14.60 33.78 11.30
CA ASP A 42 13.39 34.57 11.52
C ASP A 42 12.19 33.63 11.68
N ALA A 43 11.81 33.44 12.95
CA ALA A 43 10.69 32.58 13.33
C ALA A 43 9.33 33.11 12.82
N ALA A 44 9.16 34.43 12.69
CA ALA A 44 7.90 35.02 12.24
C ALA A 44 7.72 34.77 10.74
N SER A 45 8.76 35.02 9.95
CA SER A 45 8.76 34.73 8.51
C SER A 45 8.55 33.24 8.23
N PHE A 46 9.24 32.36 8.97
CA PHE A 46 9.01 30.90 8.87
C PHE A 46 7.58 30.50 9.21
N SER A 47 6.97 31.08 10.24
CA SER A 47 5.59 30.76 10.63
C SER A 47 4.58 31.13 9.53
N ILE A 48 4.78 32.28 8.87
CA ILE A 48 3.95 32.70 7.72
C ILE A 48 4.15 31.73 6.55
N GLU A 49 5.41 31.41 6.20
CA GLU A 49 5.71 30.42 5.16
C GLU A 49 5.01 29.09 5.44
N PHE A 50 5.15 28.56 6.66
CA PHE A 50 4.56 27.30 7.07
C PHE A 50 3.04 27.30 6.93
N ILE A 51 2.34 28.35 7.38
CA ILE A 51 0.88 28.45 7.27
C ILE A 51 0.43 28.48 5.80
N MET A 52 1.15 29.23 4.94
CA MET A 52 0.83 29.28 3.51
C MET A 52 1.00 27.90 2.86
N LYS A 53 2.09 27.20 3.17
CA LYS A 53 2.33 25.83 2.67
C LYS A 53 1.32 24.82 3.23
N LEU A 54 0.89 24.98 4.48
CA LEU A 54 -0.12 24.13 5.11
C LEU A 54 -1.46 24.19 4.37
N LEU A 55 -1.94 25.41 4.08
CA LEU A 55 -3.20 25.61 3.35
C LEU A 55 -3.13 25.01 1.94
N ASP A 56 -2.01 25.23 1.28
CA ASP A 56 -1.78 24.76 -0.08
C ASP A 56 -1.70 23.22 -0.17
N LEU A 57 -0.88 22.60 0.69
CA LEU A 57 -0.81 21.15 0.80
C LEU A 57 -2.14 20.54 1.25
N ARG A 58 -2.97 21.28 1.99
CA ARG A 58 -4.31 20.81 2.37
C ARG A 58 -5.22 20.68 1.15
N LEU A 59 -5.18 21.65 0.23
CA LEU A 59 -5.92 21.58 -1.03
C LEU A 59 -5.44 20.40 -1.89
N LEU A 60 -4.13 20.19 -1.96
CA LEU A 60 -3.54 19.06 -2.67
C LEU A 60 -3.89 17.72 -2.02
N PHE A 61 -3.85 17.63 -0.69
CA PHE A 61 -4.30 16.47 0.06
C PHE A 61 -5.75 16.14 -0.29
N ASP A 62 -6.61 17.15 -0.27
CA ASP A 62 -8.02 16.94 -0.48
C ASP A 62 -8.36 16.43 -1.89
N LYS A 63 -7.54 16.81 -2.89
CA LYS A 63 -7.66 16.45 -4.31
C LYS A 63 -6.97 15.13 -4.68
N TYR A 64 -5.78 14.85 -4.15
CA TYR A 64 -4.89 13.79 -4.64
C TYR A 64 -4.64 12.64 -3.67
N ILE A 65 -5.19 12.70 -2.44
CA ILE A 65 -5.11 11.61 -1.45
C ILE A 65 -6.48 10.97 -1.25
N ILE A 66 -6.51 9.64 -1.26
CA ILE A 66 -7.74 8.87 -1.08
C ILE A 66 -8.34 9.04 0.31
N LYS A 67 -9.67 8.94 0.36
CA LYS A 67 -10.49 9.03 1.57
C LYS A 67 -11.55 7.92 1.55
N ARG A 68 -12.20 7.67 2.69
CA ARG A 68 -13.37 6.80 2.77
C ARG A 68 -14.65 7.63 2.63
N LYS A 69 -15.57 7.20 1.77
CA LYS A 69 -16.95 7.70 1.65
C LYS A 69 -17.89 6.49 1.69
N GLN A 70 -18.77 6.42 2.69
CA GLN A 70 -19.73 5.31 2.86
C GLN A 70 -19.06 3.93 2.69
N ASP A 71 -17.98 3.71 3.44
CA ASP A 71 -17.18 2.48 3.40
C ASP A 71 -16.50 2.13 2.08
N LYS A 72 -16.49 3.00 1.07
CA LYS A 72 -15.69 2.83 -0.16
C LYS A 72 -14.55 3.83 -0.25
N TRP A 73 -13.49 3.46 -0.96
CA TRP A 73 -12.44 4.42 -1.29
C TRP A 73 -12.95 5.44 -2.32
N SER A 74 -12.58 6.69 -2.11
CA SER A 74 -12.94 7.79 -2.99
C SER A 74 -11.77 8.73 -3.19
N LEU A 75 -11.62 9.21 -4.43
CA LEU A 75 -10.70 10.27 -4.80
C LEU A 75 -11.48 11.34 -5.56
N LYS A 76 -11.80 12.44 -4.87
CA LYS A 76 -12.66 13.50 -5.39
C LYS A 76 -12.05 14.87 -5.13
N LYS A 77 -12.30 15.79 -6.05
CA LYS A 77 -12.01 17.23 -5.93
C LYS A 77 -13.30 18.01 -5.73
N LEU A 78 -13.19 19.12 -5.01
CA LEU A 78 -14.28 20.07 -4.84
C LEU A 78 -14.27 21.06 -6.03
N LEU A 79 -15.43 21.32 -6.62
CA LEU A 79 -15.60 22.31 -7.69
C LEU A 79 -16.80 23.21 -7.38
N PRO A 80 -16.76 24.50 -7.75
CA PRO A 80 -17.94 25.36 -7.71
C PRO A 80 -18.95 24.92 -8.79
N GLN A 81 -20.23 25.09 -8.51
CA GLN A 81 -21.30 24.84 -9.49
C GLN A 81 -21.28 25.94 -10.56
N LYS A 82 -21.59 25.57 -11.82
CA LYS A 82 -21.65 26.54 -12.92
C LYS A 82 -22.78 27.56 -12.74
N ALA A 83 -23.93 27.10 -12.23
CA ALA A 83 -25.13 27.92 -12.06
C ALA A 83 -25.05 28.87 -10.85
N ASP A 84 -24.25 28.51 -9.84
CA ASP A 84 -24.12 29.26 -8.59
C ASP A 84 -22.71 29.05 -8.04
N LYS A 85 -21.87 30.08 -8.10
CA LYS A 85 -20.46 30.01 -7.69
C LYS A 85 -20.29 29.88 -6.17
N ASP A 86 -21.34 30.14 -5.39
CA ASP A 86 -21.32 29.97 -3.94
C ASP A 86 -21.68 28.53 -3.51
N LYS A 87 -22.18 27.71 -4.46
CA LYS A 87 -22.43 26.28 -4.23
C LYS A 87 -21.30 25.42 -4.77
N TYR A 88 -21.00 24.34 -4.05
CA TYR A 88 -19.92 23.42 -4.40
C TYR A 88 -20.44 21.99 -4.53
N TYR A 89 -19.74 21.17 -5.32
CA TYR A 89 -20.00 19.75 -5.44
C TYR A 89 -18.69 18.96 -5.56
N TYR A 90 -18.76 17.67 -5.25
CA TYR A 90 -17.62 16.76 -5.35
C TYR A 90 -17.65 15.99 -6.66
N LYS A 91 -16.51 15.94 -7.34
CA LYS A 91 -16.33 15.21 -8.60
C LYS A 91 -15.07 14.35 -8.52
N ASP A 92 -15.05 13.23 -9.22
CA ASP A 92 -13.83 12.43 -9.37
C ASP A 92 -12.66 13.28 -9.84
N THR A 93 -11.51 13.13 -9.16
CA THR A 93 -10.36 14.03 -9.34
C THR A 93 -9.88 14.05 -10.79
N PHE A 94 -9.87 12.87 -11.42
CA PHE A 94 -9.38 12.65 -12.77
C PHE A 94 -10.49 12.44 -13.81
N SER A 95 -11.75 12.75 -13.49
CA SER A 95 -12.83 12.70 -14.48
C SER A 95 -12.64 13.76 -15.57
N GLN A 96 -12.67 13.30 -16.82
CA GLN A 96 -12.53 14.06 -18.06
C GLN A 96 -13.87 14.65 -18.55
N THR A 97 -15.02 14.15 -18.06
CA THR A 97 -16.36 14.65 -18.41
C THR A 97 -16.98 15.36 -17.22
N GLU A 98 -18.12 16.04 -17.35
CA GLU A 98 -18.80 16.69 -16.21
C GLU A 98 -19.44 15.72 -15.22
N TYR A 99 -19.48 14.42 -15.54
CA TYR A 99 -20.08 13.39 -14.72
C TYR A 99 -19.16 12.92 -13.59
N GLU A 100 -19.77 12.41 -12.52
CA GLU A 100 -19.04 11.89 -11.36
C GLU A 100 -18.21 10.64 -11.68
N ASP A 101 -18.50 9.95 -12.80
CA ASP A 101 -17.71 8.87 -13.39
C ASP A 101 -17.75 9.08 -14.90
N ASP A 102 -16.58 9.22 -15.53
CA ASP A 102 -16.46 9.39 -16.98
C ASP A 102 -16.31 8.05 -17.71
N GLY A 103 -16.34 6.92 -17.00
CA GLY A 103 -16.14 5.59 -17.55
C GLY A 103 -14.72 5.32 -18.04
N SER A 104 -13.78 6.27 -17.90
CA SER A 104 -12.39 6.12 -18.36
C SER A 104 -11.60 5.09 -17.54
N GLY A 105 -12.07 4.80 -16.33
CA GLY A 105 -11.37 3.95 -15.36
C GLY A 105 -10.11 4.59 -14.76
N GLN A 106 -9.72 5.81 -15.16
CA GLN A 106 -8.51 6.47 -14.66
C GLN A 106 -8.59 6.74 -13.16
N ASN A 107 -9.74 7.25 -12.69
CA ASN A 107 -9.94 7.51 -11.26
C ASN A 107 -9.95 6.20 -10.45
N ARG A 108 -10.54 5.12 -10.98
CA ARG A 108 -10.50 3.79 -10.36
C ARG A 108 -9.07 3.25 -10.26
N ASN A 109 -8.28 3.32 -11.33
CA ASN A 109 -6.88 2.89 -11.31
C ASN A 109 -6.08 3.65 -10.23
N MET A 110 -6.28 4.97 -10.15
CA MET A 110 -5.66 5.79 -9.13
C MET A 110 -6.07 5.39 -7.71
N ILE A 111 -7.37 5.13 -7.49
CA ILE A 111 -7.88 4.63 -6.22
C ILE A 111 -7.21 3.29 -5.86
N MET A 112 -7.03 2.36 -6.80
CA MET A 112 -6.38 1.07 -6.54
C MET A 112 -4.91 1.25 -6.13
N LEU A 113 -4.13 2.08 -6.85
CA LEU A 113 -2.73 2.39 -6.49
C LEU A 113 -2.62 3.02 -5.09
N LEU A 114 -3.36 4.10 -4.85
CA LEU A 114 -3.31 4.81 -3.57
C LEU A 114 -3.82 3.93 -2.41
N SER A 115 -4.85 3.11 -2.65
CA SER A 115 -5.39 2.23 -1.61
C SER A 115 -4.45 1.08 -1.28
N MET A 116 -3.72 0.52 -2.26
CA MET A 116 -2.64 -0.44 -2.05
C MET A 116 -1.60 0.10 -1.06
N PHE A 117 -1.09 1.32 -1.29
CA PHE A 117 -0.17 1.98 -0.35
C PHE A 117 -0.82 2.20 1.03
N HIS A 118 -2.05 2.70 1.05
CA HIS A 118 -2.72 3.09 2.28
C HIS A 118 -3.02 1.90 3.21
N VAL A 119 -3.51 0.77 2.68
CA VAL A 119 -3.82 -0.40 3.50
C VAL A 119 -2.59 -1.17 3.94
N SER A 120 -1.47 -1.02 3.21
CA SER A 120 -0.17 -1.61 3.56
C SER A 120 0.49 -0.93 4.77
N ALA A 121 0.18 0.36 5.01
CA ALA A 121 0.71 1.14 6.13
C ALA A 121 -0.42 1.54 7.11
N PRO A 122 -0.93 0.60 7.94
CA PRO A 122 -2.10 0.85 8.79
C PRO A 122 -1.85 1.85 9.92
N THR A 123 -0.60 2.05 10.33
CA THR A 123 -0.22 3.04 11.35
C THR A 123 -0.53 4.46 10.89
N GLN A 124 -0.85 5.34 11.84
CA GLN A 124 -1.05 6.77 11.53
C GLN A 124 0.27 7.52 11.34
N ILE A 125 1.34 7.03 11.98
CA ILE A 125 2.72 7.51 11.87
C ILE A 125 3.46 6.89 10.68
N TYR A 126 4.55 7.52 10.26
CA TYR A 126 5.46 7.02 9.21
C TYR A 126 4.76 6.68 7.89
N LYS A 127 3.73 7.46 7.50
CA LYS A 127 3.04 7.31 6.21
C LYS A 127 3.87 7.89 5.06
N HIS A 128 5.05 7.33 4.82
CA HIS A 128 5.99 7.79 3.81
C HIS A 128 5.38 7.86 2.41
N TRP A 129 4.52 6.89 2.03
CA TRP A 129 3.84 6.91 0.72
C TRP A 129 3.00 8.19 0.54
N MET A 130 2.33 8.65 1.60
CA MET A 130 1.46 9.82 1.53
C MET A 130 2.29 11.10 1.48
N ASN A 131 3.44 11.10 2.16
CA ASN A 131 4.41 12.18 2.05
C ASN A 131 5.00 12.26 0.64
N ALA A 132 5.32 11.11 0.04
CA ALA A 132 5.76 10.98 -1.35
C ALA A 132 4.72 11.53 -2.33
N SER A 133 3.47 11.06 -2.22
CA SER A 133 2.34 11.55 -3.00
C SER A 133 2.17 13.06 -2.90
N LEU A 134 2.14 13.61 -1.68
CA LEU A 134 1.99 15.04 -1.45
C LEU A 134 3.18 15.83 -2.00
N TYR A 135 4.41 15.36 -1.80
CA TYR A 135 5.62 16.00 -2.31
C TYR A 135 5.63 16.04 -3.84
N TYR A 136 5.22 14.93 -4.49
CA TYR A 136 5.12 14.88 -5.95
C TYR A 136 4.11 15.90 -6.49
N VAL A 137 2.85 15.87 -6.00
CA VAL A 137 1.80 16.77 -6.52
C VAL A 137 2.04 18.23 -6.13
N TYR A 138 2.79 18.47 -5.06
CA TYR A 138 3.25 19.81 -4.68
C TYR A 138 4.20 20.41 -5.71
N ASN A 139 5.12 19.59 -6.22
CA ASN A 139 6.07 19.98 -7.27
C ASN A 139 5.49 19.85 -8.69
N HIS A 140 4.36 19.15 -8.86
CA HIS A 140 3.68 18.92 -10.15
C HIS A 140 2.18 19.24 -10.06
N ARG A 141 1.84 20.50 -9.76
CA ARG A 141 0.47 20.94 -9.39
C ARG A 141 -0.63 20.63 -10.41
N ASN A 142 -0.24 20.52 -11.68
CA ASN A 142 -1.16 20.26 -12.80
C ASN A 142 -1.00 18.84 -13.35
N THR A 143 -0.42 17.92 -12.57
CA THR A 143 -0.24 16.54 -13.01
C THR A 143 -1.57 15.91 -13.39
N ASN A 144 -1.55 15.17 -14.50
CA ASN A 144 -2.70 14.41 -14.98
C ASN A 144 -2.72 12.99 -14.38
N ALA A 145 -3.76 12.23 -14.70
CA ALA A 145 -3.96 10.89 -14.13
C ALA A 145 -2.82 9.93 -14.50
N THR A 146 -2.33 10.02 -15.74
CA THR A 146 -1.29 9.14 -16.28
C THR A 146 0.04 9.41 -15.61
N GLU A 147 0.47 10.67 -15.54
CA GLU A 147 1.74 11.07 -14.90
C GLU A 147 1.75 10.70 -13.41
N TYR A 148 0.66 10.97 -12.69
CA TYR A 148 0.60 10.63 -11.28
C TYR A 148 0.55 9.11 -11.06
N ALA A 149 -0.15 8.36 -11.92
CA ALA A 149 -0.17 6.91 -11.86
C ALA A 149 1.21 6.32 -12.15
N GLU A 150 1.94 6.90 -13.10
CA GLU A 150 3.32 6.52 -13.41
C GLU A 150 4.25 6.78 -12.22
N TYR A 151 4.14 7.95 -11.57
CA TYR A 151 4.89 8.24 -10.35
C TYR A 151 4.60 7.23 -9.24
N LEU A 152 3.32 6.98 -8.92
CA LEU A 152 2.94 6.03 -7.88
C LEU A 152 3.36 4.61 -8.21
N TRP A 153 3.31 4.23 -9.49
CA TRP A 153 3.80 2.95 -9.95
C TRP A 153 5.31 2.82 -9.76
N ASN A 154 6.09 3.81 -10.18
CA ASN A 154 7.54 3.84 -9.94
C ASN A 154 7.87 3.81 -8.45
N LEU A 155 7.15 4.58 -7.62
CA LEU A 155 7.29 4.56 -6.18
C LEU A 155 7.04 3.17 -5.60
N SER A 156 6.03 2.45 -6.12
CA SER A 156 5.74 1.09 -5.67
C SER A 156 6.85 0.11 -6.04
N LYS A 157 7.45 0.26 -7.23
CA LYS A 157 8.64 -0.51 -7.63
C LYS A 157 9.85 -0.17 -6.75
N ALA A 158 10.08 1.11 -6.44
CA ALA A 158 11.15 1.53 -5.53
C ALA A 158 10.95 0.94 -4.13
N TYR A 159 9.73 0.88 -3.62
CA TYR A 159 9.46 0.22 -2.34
C TYR A 159 9.76 -1.27 -2.40
N MET A 160 9.38 -1.95 -3.47
CA MET A 160 9.74 -3.36 -3.65
C MET A 160 11.25 -3.54 -3.72
N LEU A 161 11.92 -2.88 -4.66
CA LEU A 161 13.33 -3.11 -5.00
C LEU A 161 14.31 -2.53 -3.99
N ASP A 162 14.03 -1.37 -3.40
CA ASP A 162 14.97 -0.66 -2.53
C ASP A 162 14.68 -0.84 -1.04
N ARG A 163 13.51 -1.37 -0.65
CA ARG A 163 13.15 -1.59 0.77
C ARG A 163 12.90 -3.05 1.08
N TYR A 164 11.88 -3.62 0.43
CA TYR A 164 11.28 -4.86 0.90
C TYR A 164 11.97 -6.10 0.34
N LEU A 165 12.55 -6.00 -0.86
CA LEU A 165 13.29 -7.07 -1.51
C LEU A 165 14.79 -6.80 -1.61
N ALA A 166 15.28 -5.64 -1.17
CA ALA A 166 16.70 -5.34 -1.14
C ALA A 166 17.46 -6.19 -0.12
N ILE A 167 18.70 -6.56 -0.44
CA ILE A 167 19.67 -7.00 0.55
C ILE A 167 19.91 -5.89 1.60
N PRO A 168 20.21 -6.22 2.87
CA PRO A 168 20.34 -5.24 3.95
C PRO A 168 21.25 -4.05 3.62
N GLU A 169 22.36 -4.29 2.94
CA GLU A 169 23.39 -3.30 2.59
C GLU A 169 22.92 -2.32 1.52
N ASN A 170 21.97 -2.73 0.67
CA ASN A 170 21.43 -1.93 -0.43
C ASN A 170 20.07 -1.30 -0.11
N LYS A 171 19.57 -1.46 1.13
CA LYS A 171 18.30 -0.85 1.55
C LYS A 171 18.40 0.68 1.53
N VAL A 172 17.57 1.32 0.73
CA VAL A 172 17.51 2.79 0.63
C VAL A 172 16.46 3.33 1.60
N PRO A 173 16.71 4.37 2.41
CA PRO A 173 15.68 4.99 3.26
C PRO A 173 14.48 5.51 2.46
N PHE A 174 13.29 5.51 3.06
CA PHE A 174 12.09 6.06 2.40
C PHE A 174 12.29 7.54 2.01
N GLU A 175 12.94 8.31 2.86
CA GLU A 175 13.26 9.72 2.62
C GLU A 175 14.11 9.87 1.35
N THR A 176 15.16 9.06 1.19
CA THR A 176 16.02 9.10 0.00
C THR A 176 15.24 8.69 -1.26
N ILE A 177 14.41 7.65 -1.18
CA ILE A 177 13.51 7.27 -2.29
C ILE A 177 12.62 8.47 -2.72
N ILE A 178 12.10 9.21 -1.74
CA ILE A 178 11.11 10.27 -1.98
C ILE A 178 11.76 11.58 -2.45
N PHE A 179 12.76 12.06 -1.70
CA PHE A 179 13.30 13.41 -1.84
C PHE A 179 14.51 13.49 -2.77
N GLU A 180 15.26 12.40 -2.92
CA GLU A 180 16.49 12.36 -3.74
C GLU A 180 16.23 11.62 -5.05
N ASN A 181 15.59 10.45 -5.00
CA ASN A 181 15.39 9.58 -6.18
C ASN A 181 14.06 9.83 -6.91
N ASN A 182 13.24 10.77 -6.45
CA ASN A 182 11.93 11.10 -7.03
C ASN A 182 11.03 9.86 -7.26
N GLY A 183 11.00 8.95 -6.29
CA GLY A 183 10.21 7.72 -6.33
C GLY A 183 10.72 6.66 -7.32
N LYS A 184 11.94 6.79 -7.86
CA LYS A 184 12.53 5.78 -8.75
C LYS A 184 13.42 4.84 -7.95
N SER A 185 13.42 3.57 -8.35
CA SER A 185 14.32 2.57 -7.75
C SER A 185 15.76 2.79 -8.19
N VAL A 186 16.71 2.52 -7.31
CA VAL A 186 18.14 2.48 -7.65
C VAL A 186 18.66 1.03 -7.74
N ASN A 187 18.00 0.09 -7.05
CA ASN A 187 18.23 -1.34 -7.26
C ASN A 187 17.39 -1.85 -8.43
N HIS A 188 17.77 -3.01 -8.96
CA HIS A 188 17.13 -3.64 -10.11
C HIS A 188 16.62 -5.05 -9.78
N GLY A 189 15.79 -5.63 -10.67
CA GLY A 189 15.20 -6.96 -10.45
C GLY A 189 16.20 -8.10 -10.23
N LYS A 190 17.44 -7.96 -10.73
CA LYS A 190 18.53 -8.93 -10.49
C LYS A 190 19.08 -8.89 -9.05
N ASP A 191 18.81 -7.81 -8.32
CA ASP A 191 19.30 -7.58 -6.95
C ASP A 191 18.26 -7.99 -5.89
N ILE A 192 17.19 -8.69 -6.30
CA ILE A 192 16.13 -9.17 -5.41
C ILE A 192 16.66 -10.27 -4.49
N LEU A 193 16.54 -10.03 -3.19
CA LEU A 193 16.73 -11.02 -2.15
C LEU A 193 15.39 -11.73 -1.88
N TRP A 194 15.20 -12.88 -2.53
CA TRP A 194 13.99 -13.70 -2.35
C TRP A 194 13.78 -14.19 -0.92
N SER A 195 14.86 -14.26 -0.13
CA SER A 195 14.76 -14.66 1.27
C SER A 195 13.94 -13.68 2.14
N ASN A 196 13.70 -12.46 1.65
CA ASN A 196 12.81 -11.48 2.29
C ASN A 196 11.32 -11.83 2.17
N ILE A 197 10.94 -12.76 1.27
CA ILE A 197 9.55 -13.20 1.10
C ILE A 197 9.36 -14.71 1.30
N ASN A 198 10.42 -15.51 1.17
CA ASN A 198 10.45 -16.94 1.47
C ASN A 198 11.61 -17.18 2.43
N ILE A 199 11.41 -17.90 3.52
CA ILE A 199 12.54 -18.11 4.43
C ILE A 199 13.35 -19.30 3.94
N ASP A 200 14.50 -19.01 3.36
CA ASP A 200 15.48 -20.04 2.97
C ASP A 200 16.39 -20.42 4.17
N GLU A 201 16.49 -19.59 5.22
CA GLU A 201 17.29 -19.87 6.43
C GLU A 201 16.68 -19.27 7.73
N TYR A 202 16.74 -20.05 8.82
CA TYR A 202 16.34 -19.69 10.20
C TYR A 202 16.98 -18.35 10.64
N PRO A 203 16.29 -17.38 11.30
CA PRO A 203 15.16 -17.56 12.23
C PRO A 203 13.99 -16.56 12.01
N GLN A 204 13.61 -16.24 10.76
CA GLN A 204 12.45 -15.37 10.51
C GLN A 204 11.25 -16.25 10.14
N LYS A 205 10.08 -16.07 10.77
CA LYS A 205 8.82 -16.72 10.38
C LYS A 205 8.18 -15.99 9.20
N GLY A 206 7.45 -16.69 8.33
CA GLY A 206 6.76 -16.08 7.17
C GLY A 206 5.81 -14.92 7.50
N GLU A 207 5.43 -14.79 8.77
CA GLU A 207 4.68 -13.66 9.33
C GLU A 207 5.40 -12.31 9.25
N HIS A 208 6.71 -12.28 8.97
CA HIS A 208 7.48 -11.04 8.82
C HIS A 208 7.42 -10.42 7.42
N VAL A 209 6.84 -11.11 6.44
CA VAL A 209 6.69 -10.55 5.09
C VAL A 209 5.81 -9.32 5.15
N GLU A 210 6.35 -8.20 4.68
CA GLU A 210 5.68 -6.90 4.77
C GLU A 210 4.35 -6.90 4.01
N ASN A 211 3.30 -6.35 4.63
CA ASN A 211 1.95 -6.28 4.03
C ASN A 211 1.97 -5.63 2.63
N PHE A 212 2.91 -4.72 2.39
CA PHE A 212 3.09 -4.09 1.09
C PHE A 212 3.41 -5.11 -0.01
N VAL A 213 4.22 -6.13 0.25
CA VAL A 213 4.58 -7.18 -0.72
C VAL A 213 3.33 -7.94 -1.18
N PHE A 214 2.47 -8.33 -0.24
CA PHE A 214 1.21 -9.01 -0.55
C PHE A 214 0.24 -8.10 -1.31
N ASN A 215 0.08 -6.83 -0.89
CA ASN A 215 -0.81 -5.90 -1.57
C ASN A 215 -0.28 -5.52 -2.97
N PHE A 216 1.04 -5.46 -3.15
CA PHE A 216 1.67 -5.31 -4.47
C PHE A 216 1.35 -6.51 -5.34
N TYR A 217 1.49 -7.73 -4.82
CA TYR A 217 1.11 -8.95 -5.54
C TYR A 217 -0.39 -8.96 -5.92
N ASP A 218 -1.28 -8.58 -4.99
CA ASP A 218 -2.70 -8.41 -5.29
C ASP A 218 -2.94 -7.36 -6.38
N TYR A 219 -2.17 -6.26 -6.41
CA TYR A 219 -2.27 -5.27 -7.49
C TYR A 219 -1.84 -5.83 -8.85
N LEU A 220 -0.82 -6.72 -8.89
CA LEU A 220 -0.44 -7.42 -10.11
C LEU A 220 -1.54 -8.39 -10.57
N LEU A 221 -2.09 -9.19 -9.65
CA LEU A 221 -3.22 -10.07 -9.95
C LEU A 221 -4.45 -9.29 -10.42
N LEU A 222 -4.69 -8.09 -9.88
CA LEU A 222 -5.78 -7.21 -10.32
C LEU A 222 -5.59 -6.79 -11.78
N LYS A 223 -4.36 -6.47 -12.20
CA LYS A 223 -4.06 -6.12 -13.58
C LYS A 223 -4.30 -7.27 -14.55
N GLU A 224 -4.03 -8.51 -14.13
CA GLU A 224 -4.26 -9.71 -14.96
C GLU A 224 -5.73 -10.13 -15.02
N THR A 225 -6.40 -10.14 -13.85
CA THR A 225 -7.78 -10.62 -13.73
C THR A 225 -8.82 -9.57 -14.11
N LYS A 226 -8.47 -8.28 -14.02
CA LYS A 226 -9.38 -7.15 -14.21
C LYS A 226 -10.62 -7.21 -13.29
N ASP A 227 -10.47 -7.76 -12.08
CA ASP A 227 -11.57 -7.87 -11.10
C ASP A 227 -12.10 -6.46 -10.73
N THR A 228 -13.28 -6.13 -11.25
CA THR A 228 -13.94 -4.83 -11.02
C THR A 228 -14.55 -4.71 -9.64
N ASP A 229 -14.83 -5.84 -8.96
CA ASP A 229 -15.42 -5.89 -7.62
C ASP A 229 -14.36 -5.79 -6.52
N PHE A 230 -13.08 -6.01 -6.84
CA PHE A 230 -12.00 -5.95 -5.86
C PHE A 230 -11.75 -4.52 -5.38
N GLU A 231 -11.56 -4.41 -4.07
CA GLU A 231 -11.03 -3.23 -3.38
C GLU A 231 -9.98 -3.66 -2.34
N PHE A 232 -8.90 -2.88 -2.25
CA PHE A 232 -7.95 -3.00 -1.14
C PHE A 232 -8.64 -2.67 0.17
N SER A 233 -8.42 -3.49 1.19
CA SER A 233 -8.97 -3.26 2.53
C SER A 233 -7.93 -3.65 3.58
N TYR A 234 -8.18 -3.30 4.84
CA TYR A 234 -7.26 -3.60 5.92
C TYR A 234 -7.24 -5.10 6.23
N ARG A 235 -6.37 -5.82 5.51
CA ARG A 235 -5.99 -7.21 5.74
C ARG A 235 -4.57 -7.19 6.27
N THR A 236 -4.43 -7.14 7.59
CA THR A 236 -3.14 -6.85 8.26
C THR A 236 -2.53 -8.08 8.94
N SER A 237 -3.19 -9.24 8.80
CA SER A 237 -2.71 -10.50 9.35
C SER A 237 -2.20 -11.35 8.20
N VAL A 238 -0.96 -11.82 8.31
CA VAL A 238 -0.44 -12.89 7.47
C VAL A 238 -1.04 -14.20 7.98
N GLU A 239 -1.60 -14.99 7.07
CA GLU A 239 -2.25 -16.26 7.34
C GLU A 239 -1.61 -17.37 6.51
N HIS A 240 -1.38 -18.48 7.18
CA HIS A 240 -0.88 -19.73 6.63
C HIS A 240 -2.05 -20.52 6.06
N PHE A 241 -2.20 -20.63 4.74
CA PHE A 241 -3.35 -21.33 4.16
C PHE A 241 -3.36 -22.81 4.55
N TYR A 242 -2.22 -23.50 4.40
CA TYR A 242 -1.91 -24.69 5.18
C TYR A 242 -1.35 -24.27 6.54
N PRO A 243 -2.01 -24.61 7.66
CA PRO A 243 -1.70 -24.08 8.99
C PRO A 243 -0.40 -24.64 9.60
N GLN A 244 0.20 -23.90 10.54
CA GLN A 244 1.41 -24.34 11.27
C GLN A 244 1.15 -25.52 12.21
N HIS A 245 -0.07 -25.62 12.75
CA HIS A 245 -0.46 -26.66 13.71
C HIS A 245 -1.74 -27.36 13.23
N PRO A 246 -1.72 -28.08 12.10
CA PRO A 246 -2.93 -28.63 11.50
C PRO A 246 -3.67 -29.57 12.46
N THR A 247 -5.01 -29.47 12.48
CA THR A 247 -5.83 -30.44 13.20
C THR A 247 -5.71 -31.82 12.53
N ASP A 248 -5.39 -32.84 13.31
CA ASP A 248 -5.32 -34.26 12.89
C ASP A 248 -4.34 -34.58 11.74
N LYS A 249 -3.31 -33.75 11.53
CA LYS A 249 -2.19 -34.00 10.61
C LYS A 249 -0.87 -33.49 11.16
N ASP A 250 0.22 -33.91 10.54
CA ASP A 250 1.54 -33.34 10.81
C ASP A 250 1.74 -31.99 10.10
N PRO A 251 2.49 -31.06 10.69
CA PRO A 251 2.95 -29.86 10.00
C PRO A 251 3.73 -30.18 8.73
N MET A 252 3.65 -29.29 7.76
CA MET A 252 4.46 -29.35 6.54
C MET A 252 5.93 -29.00 6.83
N ASP A 253 6.83 -29.39 5.95
CA ASP A 253 8.22 -28.93 5.96
C ASP A 253 8.32 -27.39 6.06
N PHE A 254 9.33 -26.91 6.80
CA PHE A 254 9.50 -25.51 7.16
C PHE A 254 9.50 -24.58 5.94
N ASN A 255 10.18 -24.97 4.87
CA ASN A 255 10.35 -24.13 3.68
C ASN A 255 9.03 -23.94 2.95
N HIS A 256 8.22 -25.00 2.84
CA HIS A 256 6.90 -24.93 2.22
C HIS A 256 5.86 -24.28 3.14
N LEU A 257 5.93 -24.53 4.45
CA LEU A 257 5.02 -23.94 5.42
C LEU A 257 5.12 -22.40 5.42
N HIS A 258 6.35 -21.86 5.42
CA HIS A 258 6.61 -20.42 5.44
C HIS A 258 6.83 -19.80 4.05
N SER A 259 6.66 -20.56 2.98
CA SER A 259 6.71 -20.06 1.61
C SER A 259 5.60 -19.04 1.34
N PHE A 260 5.91 -17.96 0.64
CA PHE A 260 4.95 -17.01 0.08
C PHE A 260 3.87 -17.70 -0.77
N GLY A 261 4.15 -18.88 -1.31
CA GLY A 261 3.16 -19.74 -1.96
C GLY A 261 2.02 -20.15 -1.03
N ASN A 262 2.29 -20.34 0.27
CA ASN A 262 1.33 -20.75 1.30
C ASN A 262 0.76 -19.58 2.14
N LEU A 263 1.33 -18.39 2.05
CA LEU A 263 0.94 -17.23 2.85
C LEU A 263 -0.07 -16.34 2.13
N CYS A 264 -1.00 -15.72 2.86
CA CYS A 264 -1.88 -14.68 2.30
C CYS A 264 -2.27 -13.63 3.34
N LEU A 265 -2.78 -12.47 2.90
CA LEU A 265 -3.34 -11.48 3.81
C LEU A 265 -4.82 -11.72 4.08
N VAL A 266 -5.17 -11.71 5.35
CA VAL A 266 -6.55 -11.76 5.87
C VAL A 266 -6.82 -10.64 6.86
N SER A 267 -8.11 -10.39 7.14
CA SER A 267 -8.49 -9.54 8.27
C SER A 267 -8.22 -10.28 9.59
N ARG A 268 -7.95 -9.54 10.68
CA ARG A 268 -7.70 -10.15 12.00
C ARG A 268 -8.87 -11.05 12.46
N GLY A 269 -10.09 -10.60 12.20
CA GLY A 269 -11.29 -11.37 12.53
C GLY A 269 -11.41 -12.66 11.72
N MET A 270 -10.94 -12.68 10.46
CA MET A 270 -10.90 -13.90 9.66
C MET A 270 -9.80 -14.84 10.14
N ASN A 271 -8.63 -14.30 10.49
CA ASN A 271 -7.51 -15.10 11.00
C ASN A 271 -7.93 -15.92 12.23
N SER A 272 -8.66 -15.28 13.15
CA SER A 272 -9.18 -15.95 14.34
C SER A 272 -10.18 -17.08 14.04
N LYS A 273 -10.83 -17.07 12.87
CA LYS A 273 -11.82 -18.08 12.45
C LYS A 273 -11.21 -19.21 11.63
N PHE A 274 -10.15 -18.93 10.89
CA PHE A 274 -9.46 -19.90 10.07
C PHE A 274 -8.79 -20.98 10.92
N THR A 275 -8.35 -20.64 12.14
CA THR A 275 -7.79 -21.56 13.15
C THR A 275 -6.74 -22.50 12.54
N ASN A 276 -6.72 -23.75 12.98
CA ASN A 276 -5.83 -24.81 12.50
C ASN A 276 -6.46 -25.65 11.39
N ASN A 277 -7.48 -25.11 10.72
CA ASN A 277 -8.17 -25.82 9.65
C ASN A 277 -7.24 -26.04 8.46
N LEU A 278 -7.33 -27.22 7.86
CA LEU A 278 -6.68 -27.50 6.58
C LEU A 278 -7.32 -26.69 5.44
N PRO A 279 -6.62 -26.49 4.32
CA PRO A 279 -7.13 -25.76 3.15
C PRO A 279 -8.53 -26.19 2.68
N GLY A 280 -8.83 -27.50 2.70
CA GLY A 280 -10.15 -28.05 2.39
C GLY A 280 -11.24 -27.51 3.31
N ALA A 281 -11.04 -27.64 4.63
CA ALA A 281 -11.97 -27.14 5.64
C ALA A 281 -12.09 -25.60 5.63
N LYS A 282 -11.01 -24.87 5.33
CA LYS A 282 -11.07 -23.41 5.13
C LYS A 282 -11.99 -23.03 3.98
N TYR A 283 -11.91 -23.76 2.86
CA TYR A 283 -12.80 -23.56 1.73
C TYR A 283 -14.25 -23.98 2.04
N GLU A 284 -14.47 -25.13 2.67
CA GLU A 284 -15.82 -25.59 3.02
C GLU A 284 -16.55 -24.61 3.95
N ASN A 285 -15.84 -24.08 4.96
CA ASN A 285 -16.42 -23.17 5.94
C ASN A 285 -16.52 -21.71 5.47
N PHE A 286 -15.63 -21.28 4.57
CA PHE A 286 -15.46 -19.85 4.24
C PHE A 286 -15.26 -19.55 2.74
N GLY A 287 -15.50 -20.53 1.86
CA GLY A 287 -15.29 -20.42 0.40
C GLY A 287 -16.53 -20.03 -0.40
N ASP A 288 -17.61 -19.58 0.25
CA ASP A 288 -18.80 -19.12 -0.47
C ASP A 288 -18.55 -17.81 -1.23
N VAL A 289 -19.33 -17.59 -2.30
CA VAL A 289 -19.13 -16.47 -3.22
C VAL A 289 -19.23 -15.11 -2.51
N LYS A 290 -20.10 -14.98 -1.50
CA LYS A 290 -20.29 -13.72 -0.78
C LYS A 290 -19.10 -13.44 0.13
N ALA A 291 -18.60 -14.44 0.85
CA ALA A 291 -17.41 -14.29 1.68
C ALA A 291 -16.17 -13.95 0.84
N MET A 292 -15.97 -14.68 -0.26
CA MET A 292 -14.80 -14.50 -1.14
C MET A 292 -14.68 -13.08 -1.73
N LYS A 293 -15.79 -12.33 -1.92
CA LYS A 293 -15.74 -10.92 -2.36
C LYS A 293 -14.91 -10.02 -1.44
N THR A 294 -14.78 -10.40 -0.17
CA THR A 294 -14.04 -9.61 0.84
C THR A 294 -12.56 -9.96 0.93
N TYR A 295 -12.10 -11.02 0.25
CA TYR A 295 -10.74 -11.56 0.37
C TYR A 295 -9.71 -10.81 -0.48
N SER A 296 -8.44 -10.97 -0.13
CA SER A 296 -7.31 -10.64 -1.02
C SER A 296 -7.42 -11.45 -2.31
N LEU A 297 -6.88 -10.95 -3.41
CA LEU A 297 -6.90 -11.70 -4.68
C LEU A 297 -6.05 -12.97 -4.57
N LYS A 298 -4.94 -12.90 -3.83
CA LYS A 298 -4.13 -14.07 -3.50
C LYS A 298 -4.95 -15.14 -2.77
N LEU A 299 -5.67 -14.80 -1.69
CA LEU A 299 -6.52 -15.78 -0.99
C LEU A 299 -7.66 -16.31 -1.87
N LYS A 300 -8.30 -15.46 -2.69
CA LYS A 300 -9.31 -15.93 -3.66
C LYS A 300 -8.71 -16.98 -4.60
N SER A 301 -7.48 -16.77 -5.08
CA SER A 301 -6.76 -17.72 -5.93
C SER A 301 -6.53 -19.05 -5.22
N MET A 302 -6.07 -19.02 -3.97
CA MET A 302 -5.87 -20.24 -3.15
C MET A 302 -7.18 -21.01 -2.93
N MET A 303 -8.25 -20.33 -2.55
CA MET A 303 -9.58 -20.92 -2.37
C MET A 303 -10.12 -21.53 -3.68
N ASN A 304 -9.89 -20.86 -4.81
CA ASN A 304 -10.28 -21.37 -6.12
C ASN A 304 -9.50 -22.62 -6.56
N THR A 305 -8.25 -22.79 -6.11
CA THR A 305 -7.51 -24.05 -6.31
C THR A 305 -8.21 -25.20 -5.60
N ILE A 306 -8.63 -25.03 -4.34
CA ILE A 306 -9.39 -26.04 -3.60
C ILE A 306 -10.75 -26.31 -4.26
N LYS A 307 -11.46 -25.26 -4.68
CA LYS A 307 -12.73 -25.38 -5.41
C LYS A 307 -12.63 -26.26 -6.66
N LYS A 308 -11.49 -26.26 -7.35
CA LYS A 308 -11.23 -27.08 -8.53
C LYS A 308 -10.88 -28.54 -8.21
N GLY A 309 -10.85 -28.93 -6.93
CA GLY A 309 -10.47 -30.27 -6.48
C GLY A 309 -8.97 -30.50 -6.43
N GLU A 310 -8.15 -29.46 -6.60
CA GLU A 310 -6.70 -29.56 -6.49
C GLU A 310 -6.27 -29.64 -5.02
N ARG A 311 -5.25 -30.45 -4.73
CA ARG A 311 -4.64 -30.53 -3.40
C ARG A 311 -3.73 -29.33 -3.16
N TRP A 312 -3.67 -28.91 -1.90
CA TRP A 312 -2.74 -27.88 -1.43
C TRP A 312 -1.59 -28.54 -0.68
N ASP A 313 -0.68 -29.12 -1.45
CA ASP A 313 0.52 -29.81 -0.99
C ASP A 313 1.78 -29.00 -1.32
N GLU A 314 2.95 -29.55 -0.96
CA GLU A 314 4.27 -28.94 -1.18
C GLU A 314 4.49 -28.56 -2.65
N THR A 315 4.13 -29.45 -3.59
CA THR A 315 4.22 -29.19 -5.03
C THR A 315 3.37 -27.99 -5.43
N LYS A 316 2.12 -27.91 -4.96
CA LYS A 316 1.24 -26.77 -5.26
C LYS A 316 1.76 -25.47 -4.65
N ILE A 317 2.29 -25.52 -3.44
CA ILE A 317 2.86 -24.35 -2.76
C ILE A 317 4.08 -23.83 -3.52
N ALA A 318 5.02 -24.71 -3.89
CA ALA A 318 6.19 -24.35 -4.68
C ALA A 318 5.79 -23.75 -6.04
N GLN A 319 4.79 -24.33 -6.71
CA GLN A 319 4.23 -23.76 -7.93
C GLN A 319 3.70 -22.33 -7.71
N LYS A 320 2.91 -22.10 -6.65
CA LYS A 320 2.31 -20.79 -6.36
C LYS A 320 3.34 -19.74 -5.95
N GLU A 321 4.42 -20.17 -5.31
CA GLU A 321 5.57 -19.33 -5.03
C GLU A 321 6.28 -18.89 -6.31
N GLN A 322 6.55 -19.84 -7.21
CA GLN A 322 7.22 -19.58 -8.47
C GLN A 322 6.40 -18.65 -9.37
N GLU A 323 5.08 -18.89 -9.47
CA GLU A 323 4.14 -17.98 -10.16
C GLU A 323 4.23 -16.55 -9.61
N ALA A 324 4.35 -16.40 -8.29
CA ALA A 324 4.49 -15.09 -7.67
C ALA A 324 5.83 -14.42 -7.99
N LYS A 325 6.94 -15.17 -7.91
CA LYS A 325 8.28 -14.69 -8.28
C LYS A 325 8.33 -14.22 -9.73
N GLU A 326 7.76 -14.98 -10.65
CA GLU A 326 7.67 -14.63 -12.07
C GLU A 326 6.87 -13.35 -12.30
N LEU A 327 5.73 -13.21 -11.61
CA LEU A 327 4.90 -12.02 -11.73
C LEU A 327 5.59 -10.78 -11.17
N PHE A 328 6.31 -10.90 -10.04
CA PHE A 328 7.17 -9.84 -9.52
C PHE A 328 8.27 -9.47 -10.50
N CYS A 329 9.02 -10.44 -11.03
CA CYS A 329 10.08 -10.20 -12.02
C CYS A 329 9.54 -9.44 -13.23
N LYS A 330 8.43 -9.91 -13.83
CA LYS A 330 7.80 -9.25 -14.99
C LYS A 330 7.41 -7.79 -14.72
N ALA A 331 7.05 -7.46 -13.48
CA ALA A 331 6.62 -6.12 -13.09
C ALA A 331 7.77 -5.19 -12.65
N LEU A 332 8.91 -5.76 -12.23
CA LEU A 332 10.04 -5.05 -11.65
C LEU A 332 11.25 -4.93 -12.59
N LEU A 333 11.31 -5.75 -13.64
CA LEU A 333 12.16 -5.55 -14.82
C LEU A 333 11.63 -4.37 -15.66
#